data_AF-A0AAU6Y6I5-F1
#
_entry.id   AF-A0AAU6Y6I5-F1
#
_cell.length_a   1.000
_cell.length_b   1.000
_cell.length_c   1.000
_cell.angle_alpha   90.00
_cell.angle_beta   90.00
_cell.angle_gamma   90.00
#
_symmetry.space_group_name_H-M   'P 1'
#
loop_
_entity.id
_entity.type
_entity.pdbx_description
1 polymer ?
#
loop_
_entity_poly.entity_id
_entity_poly.type
_entity_poly.pdbx_seq_one_letter_code
_entity_poly.pdbx_strand_id
1 'polypeptide(L)'
;MLLNRKLIVTIGLVSAVIFVSTTSMQQQSKTVDEKKFQNLKVLPKDISEKELHNVMDEWGAALGVRCNFCHSRNEETKKMDWALDGKPEKQMAREMYRMTANINKKYFKAGKDSLGRIMEMGVNCNTCHKGSAHPEVKAAHVARMPRQQGAPATPQPAATPAQ
;
A
#
# COMPACT_ATOMS: atom_id res chain seq x y z
N MET A 1 67.52 -14.99 1.75
CA MET A 1 67.19 -13.60 2.11
C MET A 1 66.79 -13.56 3.57
N LEU A 2 67.70 -13.12 4.45
CA LEU A 2 67.46 -13.07 5.90
C LEU A 2 66.68 -11.79 6.21
N LEU A 3 65.36 -11.90 6.38
CA LEU A 3 64.53 -10.74 6.73
C LEU A 3 64.93 -10.21 8.11
N ASN A 4 65.21 -8.90 8.15
CA ASN A 4 65.71 -8.21 9.32
C ASN A 4 64.66 -8.25 10.43
N ARG A 5 65.03 -8.75 11.61
CA ARG A 5 64.09 -9.03 12.72
C ARG A 5 63.32 -7.79 13.18
N LYS A 6 63.89 -6.60 12.98
CA LYS A 6 63.22 -5.30 13.21
C LYS A 6 62.09 -5.02 12.20
N LEU A 7 62.25 -5.46 10.94
CA LEU A 7 61.27 -5.32 9.87
C LEU A 7 60.06 -6.25 10.09
N ILE A 8 60.28 -7.44 10.65
CA ILE A 8 59.21 -8.39 10.99
C ILE A 8 58.32 -7.85 12.12
N VAL A 9 58.93 -7.22 13.13
CA VAL A 9 58.19 -6.62 14.26
C VAL A 9 57.37 -5.41 13.82
N THR A 10 57.91 -4.55 12.94
CA THR A 10 57.15 -3.38 12.44
C THR A 10 56.02 -3.78 11.50
N ILE A 11 56.21 -4.77 10.63
CA ILE A 11 55.14 -5.27 9.74
C ILE A 11 54.03 -5.95 10.55
N GLY A 12 54.38 -6.70 11.61
CA GLY A 12 53.41 -7.32 12.52
C GLY A 12 52.56 -6.30 13.30
N LEU A 13 53.16 -5.20 13.74
CA LEU A 13 52.47 -4.13 14.47
C LEU A 13 51.52 -3.31 13.57
N VAL A 14 51.92 -3.04 12.33
CA VAL A 14 51.07 -2.29 11.36
C VAL A 14 49.88 -3.14 10.89
N SER A 15 50.07 -4.44 10.69
CA SER A 15 48.98 -5.36 10.28
C SER A 15 47.94 -5.58 11.39
N ALA A 16 48.34 -5.57 12.66
CA ALA A 16 47.42 -5.64 13.79
C ALA A 16 46.52 -4.39 13.91
N VAL A 17 47.03 -3.19 13.60
CA VAL A 17 46.26 -1.93 13.66
C VAL A 17 45.23 -1.82 12.51
N ILE A 18 45.55 -2.37 11.34
CA ILE A 18 44.64 -2.37 10.18
C ILE A 18 43.48 -3.37 10.39
N PHE A 19 43.72 -4.53 11.02
CA PHE A 19 42.66 -5.51 11.30
C PHE A 19 41.64 -5.05 12.35
N VAL A 20 42.04 -4.22 13.32
CA VAL A 20 41.14 -3.67 14.34
C VAL A 20 40.23 -2.57 13.76
N SER A 21 40.63 -1.95 12.65
CA SER A 21 39.90 -0.79 12.09
C SER A 21 38.74 -1.18 11.15
N THR A 22 38.72 -2.39 10.58
CA THR A 22 37.69 -2.81 9.61
C THR A 22 36.50 -3.54 10.22
N THR A 23 36.55 -3.92 11.51
CA THR A 23 35.45 -4.64 12.17
C THR A 23 34.39 -3.73 12.80
N SER A 24 34.59 -2.41 12.81
CA SER A 24 33.69 -1.44 13.47
C SER A 24 32.57 -0.86 12.59
N MET A 25 32.44 -1.25 11.31
CA MET A 25 31.38 -0.72 10.42
C MET A 25 30.20 -1.65 10.15
N GLN A 26 30.16 -2.87 10.70
CA GLN A 26 29.06 -3.83 10.43
C GLN A 26 28.03 -4.00 11.55
N GLN A 27 28.13 -3.26 12.66
CA GLN A 27 27.18 -3.42 13.77
C GLN A 27 26.36 -2.17 14.03
N GLN A 28 25.61 -1.73 13.01
CA GLN A 28 24.51 -0.78 13.20
C GLN A 28 23.26 -1.21 12.43
N SER A 29 22.66 -2.34 12.84
CA SER A 29 21.24 -2.59 12.56
C SER A 29 20.49 -3.31 13.69
N LYS A 30 21.13 -3.55 14.83
CA LYS A 30 20.53 -4.33 15.92
C LYS A 30 20.34 -3.44 17.15
N THR A 31 19.31 -2.60 17.11
CA THR A 31 18.59 -2.00 18.27
C THR A 31 17.57 -0.99 17.76
N VAL A 32 16.57 -1.44 17.00
CA VAL A 32 15.26 -0.77 17.05
C VAL A 32 14.47 -1.57 18.08
N ASP A 33 14.15 -0.94 19.20
CA ASP A 33 13.24 -1.50 20.21
C ASP A 33 12.05 -2.19 19.52
N GLU A 34 11.93 -3.51 19.66
CA GLU A 34 10.79 -4.26 19.14
C GLU A 34 9.52 -3.93 19.95
N LYS A 35 9.01 -2.69 19.85
CA LYS A 35 7.57 -2.48 20.03
C LYS A 35 6.87 -3.02 18.80
N LYS A 36 6.71 -4.36 18.78
CA LYS A 36 5.87 -5.03 17.79
C LYS A 36 4.46 -4.49 17.92
N PHE A 37 3.93 -3.92 16.83
CA PHE A 37 2.53 -3.54 16.75
C PHE A 37 1.64 -4.75 17.05
N GLN A 38 0.61 -4.52 17.84
CA GLN A 38 -0.31 -5.58 18.24
C GLN A 38 -1.48 -5.68 17.25
N ASN A 39 -2.00 -6.90 17.09
CA ASN A 39 -3.19 -7.18 16.28
C ASN A 39 -3.12 -6.75 14.80
N LEU A 40 -1.92 -6.80 14.20
CA LEU A 40 -1.75 -6.70 12.76
C LEU A 40 -2.16 -8.03 12.08
N LYS A 41 -3.30 -8.00 11.36
CA LYS A 41 -3.87 -9.19 10.68
C LYS A 41 -3.66 -9.22 9.17
N VAL A 42 -3.39 -8.06 8.54
CA VAL A 42 -3.31 -7.93 7.08
C VAL A 42 -2.05 -7.21 6.59
N LEU A 43 -1.37 -6.49 7.48
CA LEU A 43 -0.10 -5.83 7.20
C LEU A 43 1.06 -6.69 7.74
N PRO A 44 2.28 -6.53 7.19
CA PRO A 44 3.47 -7.22 7.69
C PRO A 44 3.68 -6.97 9.19
N LYS A 45 4.12 -7.99 9.93
CA LYS A 45 4.33 -7.87 11.39
C LYS A 45 5.60 -7.08 11.75
N ASP A 46 6.51 -6.98 10.80
CA ASP A 46 7.80 -6.29 10.85
C ASP A 46 7.78 -4.91 10.17
N ILE A 47 6.60 -4.41 9.80
CA ILE A 47 6.42 -3.06 9.25
C ILE A 47 6.99 -2.01 10.22
N SER A 48 7.72 -1.01 9.69
CA SER A 48 8.21 0.08 10.52
C SER A 48 7.07 1.02 10.96
N GLU A 49 7.28 1.77 12.04
CA GLU A 49 6.29 2.72 12.55
C GLU A 49 5.89 3.78 11.52
N LYS A 50 6.88 4.32 10.80
CA LYS A 50 6.66 5.31 9.75
C LYS A 50 5.78 4.74 8.65
N GLU A 51 6.07 3.52 8.21
CA GLU A 51 5.33 2.88 7.13
C GLU A 51 3.91 2.51 7.56
N LEU A 52 3.73 2.04 8.80
CA LEU A 52 2.40 1.78 9.34
C LEU A 52 1.56 3.07 9.41
N HIS A 53 2.12 4.16 9.93
CA HIS A 53 1.44 5.46 9.96
C HIS A 53 1.07 5.94 8.55
N ASN A 54 1.99 5.84 7.58
CA ASN A 54 1.72 6.22 6.20
C ASN A 54 0.55 5.42 5.60
N VAL A 55 0.45 4.11 5.90
CA VAL A 55 -0.68 3.29 5.44
C VAL A 55 -2.00 3.76 6.08
N MET A 56 -1.99 4.07 7.38
CA MET A 56 -3.19 4.54 8.07
C MET A 56 -3.63 5.94 7.58
N ASP A 57 -2.69 6.83 7.31
CA ASP A 57 -2.96 8.16 6.76
C ASP A 57 -3.54 8.05 5.34
N GLU A 58 -2.98 7.18 4.49
CA GLU A 58 -3.51 6.90 3.16
C GLU A 58 -4.95 6.36 3.22
N TRP A 59 -5.25 5.45 4.15
CA TRP A 59 -6.61 4.94 4.32
C TRP A 59 -7.56 6.03 4.82
N GLY A 60 -7.14 6.84 5.79
CA GLY A 60 -7.91 7.99 6.28
C GLY A 60 -8.23 8.97 5.16
N ALA A 61 -7.24 9.32 4.33
CA ALA A 61 -7.40 10.22 3.21
C ALA A 61 -8.34 9.65 2.12
N ALA A 62 -8.13 8.39 1.73
CA ALA A 62 -8.95 7.74 0.71
C ALA A 62 -10.44 7.64 1.08
N LEU A 63 -10.74 7.48 2.37
CA LEU A 63 -12.11 7.39 2.89
C LEU A 63 -12.66 8.75 3.36
N GLY A 64 -11.84 9.79 3.47
CA GLY A 64 -12.25 11.09 4.01
C GLY A 64 -12.56 11.08 5.51
N VAL A 65 -11.87 10.24 6.28
CA VAL A 65 -12.13 10.02 7.71
C VAL A 65 -10.89 10.25 8.57
N ARG A 66 -11.07 10.26 9.90
CA ARG A 66 -10.00 10.35 10.89
C ARG A 66 -9.81 9.02 11.62
N CYS A 67 -8.71 8.88 12.36
CA CYS A 67 -8.31 7.59 12.96
C CYS A 67 -9.37 6.99 13.89
N ASN A 68 -10.13 7.83 14.58
CA ASN A 68 -11.23 7.42 15.46
C ASN A 68 -12.44 6.84 14.72
N PHE A 69 -12.49 6.90 13.39
CA PHE A 69 -13.51 6.22 12.60
C PHE A 69 -13.38 4.70 12.75
N CYS A 70 -12.17 4.16 12.59
CA CYS A 70 -11.90 2.73 12.74
C CYS A 70 -11.37 2.33 14.12
N HIS A 71 -10.57 3.19 14.76
CA HIS A 71 -9.93 2.86 16.03
C HIS A 71 -10.78 3.32 17.22
N SER A 72 -10.66 2.58 18.33
CA SER A 72 -11.43 2.80 19.56
C SER A 72 -10.52 3.23 20.69
N ARG A 73 -11.09 3.94 21.67
CA ARG A 73 -10.41 4.18 22.94
C ARG A 73 -10.56 2.95 23.82
N ASN A 74 -9.57 2.68 24.64
CA ASN A 74 -9.71 1.75 25.74
C ASN A 74 -10.52 2.44 26.86
N GLU A 75 -11.56 1.77 27.34
CA GLU A 75 -12.52 2.37 28.28
C GLU A 75 -11.93 2.66 29.66
N GLU A 76 -10.93 1.92 30.10
CA GLU A 76 -10.31 2.10 31.41
C GLU A 76 -9.28 3.23 31.37
N THR A 77 -8.38 3.19 30.39
CA THR A 77 -7.27 4.15 30.28
C THR A 77 -7.67 5.47 29.63
N LYS A 78 -8.85 5.52 28.98
CA LYS A 78 -9.34 6.63 28.16
C LYS A 78 -8.40 7.06 27.02
N LYS A 79 -7.36 6.27 26.73
CA LYS A 79 -6.40 6.47 25.65
C LYS A 79 -6.84 5.70 24.40
N MET A 80 -6.36 6.13 23.23
CA MET A 80 -6.55 5.38 22.00
C MET A 80 -5.85 4.02 22.10
N ASP A 81 -6.59 2.96 21.78
CA ASP A 81 -6.06 1.61 21.66
C ASP A 81 -6.12 1.18 20.20
N TRP A 82 -4.97 1.25 19.54
CA TRP A 82 -4.82 0.92 18.13
C TRP A 82 -5.05 -0.57 17.85
N ALA A 83 -4.82 -1.43 18.85
CA ALA A 83 -4.96 -2.87 18.73
C ALA A 83 -6.40 -3.34 18.93
N LEU A 84 -7.21 -2.59 19.70
CA LEU A 84 -8.60 -2.93 20.00
C LEU A 84 -9.48 -3.03 18.74
N ASP A 85 -10.28 -4.09 18.66
CA ASP A 85 -11.28 -4.33 17.61
C ASP A 85 -12.68 -3.89 18.08
N GLY A 86 -12.78 -2.70 18.68
CA GLY A 86 -14.02 -2.19 19.29
C GLY A 86 -15.04 -1.64 18.29
N LYS A 87 -14.68 -1.56 17.00
CA LYS A 87 -15.48 -0.95 15.94
C LYS A 87 -15.52 -1.83 14.70
N PRO A 88 -16.70 -2.05 14.09
CA PRO A 88 -16.84 -2.91 12.91
C PRO A 88 -16.04 -2.39 11.70
N GLU A 89 -15.84 -1.08 11.60
CA GLU A 89 -15.12 -0.42 10.51
C GLU A 89 -13.67 -0.94 10.37
N LYS A 90 -13.01 -1.26 11.49
CA LYS A 90 -11.65 -1.82 11.46
C LYS A 90 -11.61 -3.22 10.85
N GLN A 91 -12.62 -4.04 11.12
CA GLN A 91 -12.74 -5.36 10.52
C GLN A 91 -13.06 -5.24 9.03
N MET A 92 -14.00 -4.36 8.66
CA MET A 92 -14.31 -4.06 7.26
C MET A 92 -13.09 -3.57 6.48
N ALA A 93 -12.28 -2.66 7.06
CA ALA A 93 -11.05 -2.18 6.44
C ALA A 93 -10.06 -3.32 6.13
N ARG A 94 -9.94 -4.32 7.02
CA ARG A 94 -9.10 -5.51 6.77
C ARG A 94 -9.63 -6.34 5.60
N GLU A 95 -10.95 -6.50 5.50
CA GLU A 95 -11.59 -7.23 4.39
C GLU A 95 -11.40 -6.49 3.07
N MET A 96 -11.62 -5.18 3.05
CA MET A 96 -11.38 -4.32 1.89
C MET A 96 -9.92 -4.33 1.45
N TYR A 97 -8.97 -4.34 2.38
CA TYR A 97 -7.55 -4.45 2.05
C TYR A 97 -7.23 -5.81 1.40
N ARG A 98 -7.76 -6.92 1.92
CA ARG A 98 -7.60 -8.25 1.29
C ARG A 98 -8.20 -8.28 -0.11
N MET A 99 -9.41 -7.73 -0.29
CA MET A 99 -10.06 -7.64 -1.60
C MET A 99 -9.17 -6.87 -2.59
N THR A 100 -8.72 -5.68 -2.21
CA THR A 100 -7.84 -4.83 -3.02
C THR A 100 -6.55 -5.55 -3.39
N ALA A 101 -5.88 -6.16 -2.40
CA ALA A 101 -4.66 -6.93 -2.61
C ALA A 101 -4.87 -8.10 -3.58
N ASN A 102 -6.03 -8.77 -3.52
CA ASN A 102 -6.40 -9.87 -4.42
C ASN A 102 -6.69 -9.38 -5.84
N ILE A 103 -7.46 -8.29 -6.01
CA ILE A 103 -7.73 -7.68 -7.31
C ILE A 103 -6.42 -7.34 -8.01
N ASN A 104 -5.53 -6.67 -7.29
CA ASN A 104 -4.25 -6.23 -7.84
C ASN A 104 -3.32 -7.39 -8.21
N LYS A 105 -3.28 -8.42 -7.36
CA LYS A 105 -2.50 -9.63 -7.62
C LYS A 105 -3.04 -10.38 -8.85
N LYS A 106 -4.37 -10.52 -8.96
CA LYS A 106 -5.01 -11.36 -9.97
C LYS A 106 -5.11 -10.71 -11.34
N TYR A 107 -5.48 -9.43 -11.39
CA TYR A 107 -5.88 -8.78 -12.64
C TYR A 107 -4.87 -7.76 -13.16
N PHE A 108 -4.19 -7.04 -12.27
CA PHE A 108 -3.31 -5.95 -12.69
C PHE A 108 -1.83 -6.36 -12.76
N LYS A 109 -1.48 -7.58 -12.33
CA LYS A 109 -0.08 -8.03 -12.13
C LYS A 109 0.74 -6.94 -11.43
N ALA A 110 0.08 -6.21 -10.54
CA ALA A 110 0.59 -4.95 -10.01
C ALA A 110 1.88 -5.20 -9.25
N GLY A 111 2.95 -4.48 -9.62
CA GLY A 111 4.16 -4.41 -8.82
C GLY A 111 3.82 -3.88 -7.44
N LYS A 112 4.25 -4.61 -6.41
CA LYS A 112 4.10 -4.21 -5.02
C LYS A 112 5.42 -3.63 -4.53
N ASP A 113 5.37 -2.54 -3.78
CA ASP A 113 6.51 -2.12 -2.98
C ASP A 113 6.70 -3.06 -1.76
N SER A 114 7.71 -2.78 -0.93
CA SER A 114 8.01 -3.55 0.30
C SER A 114 6.84 -3.62 1.28
N LEU A 115 5.82 -2.76 1.11
CA LEU A 115 4.66 -2.61 1.98
C LEU A 115 3.38 -3.18 1.36
N GLY A 116 3.49 -3.78 0.18
CA GLY A 116 2.35 -4.34 -0.53
C GLY A 116 1.48 -3.31 -1.24
N ARG A 117 1.93 -2.05 -1.37
CA ARG A 117 1.22 -0.96 -2.07
C ARG A 117 1.48 -1.03 -3.57
N ILE A 118 0.50 -0.59 -4.37
CA ILE A 118 0.56 -0.64 -5.82
C ILE A 118 1.26 0.59 -6.39
N MET A 119 2.22 0.38 -7.30
CA MET A 119 3.09 1.45 -7.81
C MET A 119 2.56 2.17 -9.07
N GLU A 120 2.01 1.47 -10.07
CA GLU A 120 1.59 2.13 -11.34
C GLU A 120 0.31 1.56 -11.97
N MET A 121 0.07 0.25 -11.89
CA MET A 121 -1.10 -0.41 -12.49
C MET A 121 -1.86 -1.19 -11.43
N GLY A 122 -2.94 -0.62 -10.88
CA GLY A 122 -3.87 -1.31 -10.01
C GLY A 122 -4.83 -0.38 -9.28
N VAL A 123 -5.67 -0.97 -8.44
CA VAL A 123 -6.70 -0.27 -7.67
C VAL A 123 -6.22 -0.04 -6.24
N ASN A 124 -6.63 1.08 -5.65
CA ASN A 124 -6.45 1.37 -4.24
C ASN A 124 -7.78 1.81 -3.62
N CYS A 125 -7.79 2.08 -2.32
CA CYS A 125 -8.98 2.52 -1.61
C CYS A 125 -9.61 3.77 -2.28
N ASN A 126 -8.76 4.70 -2.72
CA ASN A 126 -9.20 5.96 -3.34
C ASN A 126 -9.85 5.76 -4.72
N THR A 127 -9.55 4.68 -5.43
CA THR A 127 -10.14 4.36 -6.74
C THR A 127 -11.67 4.31 -6.65
N CYS A 128 -12.20 3.74 -5.56
CA CYS A 128 -13.64 3.62 -5.32
C CYS A 128 -14.16 4.66 -4.32
N HIS A 129 -13.46 4.88 -3.19
CA HIS A 129 -13.96 5.73 -2.13
C HIS A 129 -13.92 7.22 -2.45
N LYS A 130 -12.90 7.69 -3.16
CA LYS A 130 -12.77 9.09 -3.59
C LYS A 130 -13.04 10.12 -2.46
N GLY A 131 -12.55 9.84 -1.26
CA GLY A 131 -12.76 10.68 -0.08
C GLY A 131 -14.12 10.51 0.61
N SER A 132 -14.90 9.48 0.25
CA SER A 132 -16.14 9.11 0.94
C SER A 132 -16.02 7.74 1.59
N ALA A 133 -16.38 7.65 2.88
CA ALA A 133 -16.34 6.40 3.64
C ALA A 133 -17.28 5.33 3.06
N HIS A 134 -18.37 5.76 2.42
CA HIS A 134 -19.37 4.89 1.81
C HIS A 134 -19.49 5.26 0.32
N PRO A 135 -18.88 4.47 -0.58
CA PRO A 135 -19.04 4.68 -2.01
C PRO A 135 -20.49 4.43 -2.41
N GLU A 136 -21.13 5.40 -3.07
CA GLU A 136 -22.45 5.18 -3.66
C GLU A 136 -22.34 4.30 -4.91
N VAL A 137 -23.05 3.18 -4.91
CA VAL A 137 -23.21 2.36 -6.13
C VAL A 137 -24.27 3.04 -7.00
N LYS A 138 -23.84 3.97 -7.85
CA LYS A 138 -24.71 4.55 -8.87
C LYS A 138 -24.86 3.54 -10.00
N ALA A 139 -26.09 3.16 -10.31
CA ALA A 139 -26.37 2.44 -11.54
C ALA A 139 -25.83 3.29 -12.71
N ALA A 140 -25.17 2.67 -13.67
CA ALA A 140 -24.82 3.35 -14.90
C ALA A 140 -26.14 3.78 -15.56
N HIS A 141 -26.49 5.06 -15.43
CA HIS A 141 -27.57 5.65 -16.22
C HIS A 141 -27.08 5.62 -17.66
N VAL A 142 -27.45 4.59 -18.40
CA VAL A 142 -27.46 4.69 -19.86
C VAL A 142 -28.52 5.75 -20.11
N ALA A 143 -28.10 6.97 -20.47
CA ALA A 143 -29.03 7.94 -20.99
C ALA A 143 -29.74 7.23 -22.15
N ARG A 144 -31.01 6.87 -21.96
CA ARG A 144 -31.85 6.47 -23.09
C ARG A 144 -31.93 7.73 -23.93
N MET A 145 -31.09 7.84 -24.96
CA MET A 145 -31.31 8.82 -26.01
C MET A 145 -32.77 8.64 -26.42
N PRO A 146 -33.58 9.72 -26.41
CA PRO A 146 -34.91 9.64 -26.98
C PRO A 146 -34.74 9.04 -28.36
N ARG A 147 -35.43 7.93 -28.63
CA ARG A 147 -35.53 7.39 -29.98
C ARG A 147 -36.07 8.55 -30.80
N GLN A 148 -35.22 9.19 -31.62
CA GLN A 148 -35.69 10.14 -32.61
C GLN A 148 -36.71 9.35 -33.40
N GLN A 149 -37.99 9.71 -33.24
CA GLN A 149 -39.04 9.21 -34.10
C GLN A 149 -38.55 9.56 -35.51
N GLY A 150 -38.23 8.52 -36.28
CA GLY A 150 -37.53 8.66 -37.54
C GLY A 150 -38.23 9.72 -38.37
N ALA A 151 -37.46 10.64 -38.93
CA ALA A 151 -37.94 11.44 -40.04
C ALA A 151 -38.58 10.49 -41.07
N PRO A 152 -39.73 10.85 -41.66
CA PRO A 152 -40.36 10.00 -42.66
C PRO A 152 -39.32 9.68 -43.73
N ALA A 153 -39.13 8.38 -44.00
CA ALA A 153 -38.24 7.93 -45.05
C ALA A 153 -38.68 8.59 -46.35
N THR A 154 -37.83 9.45 -46.91
CA THR A 154 -38.01 9.93 -48.27
C THR A 154 -37.94 8.71 -49.19
N PRO A 155 -38.93 8.48 -50.06
CA PRO A 155 -38.88 7.36 -50.99
C PRO A 155 -37.65 7.54 -51.89
N GLN A 156 -36.75 6.55 -51.87
CA GLN A 156 -35.66 6.47 -52.83
C GLN A 156 -36.28 6.29 -54.22
N PRO A 157 -35.85 7.06 -55.25
CA PRO A 157 -36.31 6.85 -56.61
C PRO A 157 -35.85 5.47 -57.08
N ALA A 158 -36.79 4.72 -57.68
CA ALA A 158 -36.53 3.42 -58.25
C ALA A 158 -35.42 3.51 -59.31
N ALA A 159 -34.39 2.67 -59.18
CA ALA A 159 -33.38 2.54 -60.20
C ALA A 159 -34.00 1.92 -61.47
N THR A 160 -33.98 2.66 -62.57
CA THR A 160 -34.37 2.16 -63.88
C THR A 160 -33.36 1.08 -64.33
N PRO A 161 -33.80 -0.09 -64.82
CA PRO A 161 -32.87 -1.07 -65.39
C PRO A 161 -32.27 -0.53 -66.68
N ALA A 162 -30.94 -0.61 -66.80
CA ALA A 162 -30.24 -0.37 -68.06
C ALA A 162 -30.59 -1.46 -69.07
N GLN A 163 -30.85 -1.06 -70.32
CA GLN A 163 -30.96 -1.95 -71.48
C GLN A 163 -29.56 -2.27 -72.02
#